data_AF-A0A814X997-F1
#
_entry.id   AF-A0A814X997-F1
#
_cell.length_a   1.000
_cell.length_b   1.000
_cell.length_c   1.000
_cell.angle_alpha   90.00
_cell.angle_beta   90.00
_cell.angle_gamma   90.00
#
_symmetry.space_group_name_H-M   'P 1'
#
loop_
_entity.id
_entity.type
_entity.pdbx_description
1 polymer ?
#
loop_
_entity_poly.entity_id
_entity_poly.type
_entity_poly.pdbx_seq_one_letter_code
_entity_poly.pdbx_strand_id
1 'polypeptide(L)'
;MGCCCGKGNSAVGPLSNIKFTSLNGTNSNKNLESSRFSKIGISATNPLLLIKGYKNKPLLPLEEALKPFNGKIPHLDEQIKEAKSKCHYPSEHNLTHDESAAIYLYSMGGNENSVYNRLQKSWASNSRTQMKPWFKYLKLLKTGLNKLSNVEVEAWQGTFYDKNLEKTLTSNSLKLYTCMSPCSPSVQQVKNDIHGQANSKKILVGYRSVNGKDVTNYTVNNQKEIMIWPGIKLNRSKENEHDEHGSLIFHLTGRKRRNVTMQRMQKLYRLPETTQVAGFREMRDADMPQAWKILTQYLTKFDLAPVFSLDEFEYLCKNRSSIVSAFVVESDQGEITDFISYYHLPSTIINHPEYKTLNACYMYYYAASRTPLTDLVNDCLIQAHNSGFDVFNALDIMNNKEFLKKLKFGDGDGNLQYYVYNWKCPLMPPENIAVILQ
;
A
#
# COMPACT_ATOMS: atom_id res chain seq x y z
N MET A 1 16.87 10.02 11.26
CA MET A 1 15.41 10.22 11.43
C MET A 1 14.71 9.91 10.10
N GLY A 2 13.66 9.09 10.12
CA GLY A 2 12.78 8.88 8.96
C GLY A 2 11.81 10.05 8.78
N CYS A 3 11.25 10.23 7.58
CA CYS A 3 10.24 11.25 7.31
C CYS A 3 9.02 10.62 6.63
N CYS A 4 7.83 10.80 7.19
CA CYS A 4 6.60 10.17 6.72
C CYS A 4 5.49 11.20 6.48
N CYS A 5 4.74 11.03 5.40
CA CYS A 5 3.64 11.90 5.01
C CYS A 5 2.30 11.17 5.07
N GLY A 6 1.33 11.66 5.85
CA GLY A 6 -0.07 11.23 5.77
C GLY A 6 -0.81 11.93 4.62
N LYS A 7 -1.79 11.26 4.01
CA LYS A 7 -2.63 11.83 2.93
C LYS A 7 -3.96 12.34 3.45
N GLY A 8 -4.26 13.61 3.24
CA GLY A 8 -5.57 14.24 3.34
C GLY A 8 -6.34 13.98 2.04
N ASN A 9 -7.30 13.05 2.04
CA ASN A 9 -8.23 12.96 0.90
C ASN A 9 -9.55 13.66 1.21
N SER A 10 -10.16 14.19 0.16
CA SER A 10 -11.49 14.79 0.13
C SER A 10 -12.61 13.73 0.03
N ALA A 11 -13.83 14.07 0.45
CA ALA A 11 -15.02 13.23 0.31
C ALA A 11 -15.36 12.93 -1.17
N VAL A 12 -15.64 11.66 -1.49
CA VAL A 12 -15.66 11.13 -2.87
C VAL A 12 -17.07 11.14 -3.48
N GLY A 13 -17.24 11.85 -4.59
CA GLY A 13 -18.36 11.69 -5.53
C GLY A 13 -18.11 10.61 -6.60
N PRO A 14 -19.13 10.16 -7.35
CA PRO A 14 -19.03 9.01 -8.25
C PRO A 14 -18.22 9.31 -9.51
N LEU A 15 -17.17 8.51 -9.75
CA LEU A 15 -16.35 8.59 -10.96
C LEU A 15 -17.02 7.87 -12.13
N SER A 16 -17.07 8.56 -13.28
CA SER A 16 -17.64 8.13 -14.55
C SER A 16 -16.89 6.96 -15.20
N ASN A 17 -17.61 6.24 -16.07
CA ASN A 17 -17.26 4.97 -16.69
C ASN A 17 -15.99 5.04 -17.56
N ILE A 18 -14.90 4.45 -17.08
CA ILE A 18 -13.71 4.13 -17.89
C ILE A 18 -13.93 2.75 -18.52
N LYS A 19 -13.93 2.67 -19.86
CA LYS A 19 -13.93 1.40 -20.59
C LYS A 19 -12.54 0.77 -20.49
N PHE A 20 -12.47 -0.44 -19.96
CA PHE A 20 -11.25 -1.23 -19.87
C PHE A 20 -11.28 -2.35 -20.91
N THR A 21 -10.28 -2.41 -21.79
CA THR A 21 -10.08 -3.55 -22.70
C THR A 21 -9.28 -4.65 -21.99
N SER A 22 -9.84 -5.84 -21.94
CA SER A 22 -9.15 -7.08 -21.59
C SER A 22 -8.83 -7.83 -22.89
N LEU A 23 -7.58 -8.21 -23.06
CA LEU A 23 -7.16 -9.16 -24.08
C LEU A 23 -7.16 -10.55 -23.43
N ASN A 24 -8.34 -11.13 -23.26
CA ASN A 24 -8.44 -12.58 -23.04
C ASN A 24 -8.28 -13.24 -24.41
N GLY A 25 -7.19 -13.99 -24.59
CA GLY A 25 -7.02 -14.86 -25.74
C GLY A 25 -8.19 -15.84 -25.82
N THR A 26 -8.98 -15.73 -26.88
CA THR A 26 -9.98 -16.73 -27.25
C THR A 26 -9.25 -17.93 -27.83
N ASN A 27 -9.00 -18.95 -27.01
CA ASN A 27 -8.83 -20.33 -27.46
C ASN A 27 -9.27 -21.27 -26.34
N SER A 28 -10.56 -21.61 -26.36
CA SER A 28 -11.20 -22.56 -25.47
C SER A 28 -10.78 -23.99 -25.83
N ASN A 29 -9.68 -24.46 -25.24
CA ASN A 29 -9.43 -25.89 -25.08
C ASN A 29 -9.89 -26.27 -23.68
N LYS A 30 -11.04 -26.96 -23.56
CA LYS A 30 -11.66 -27.36 -22.28
C LYS A 30 -10.70 -28.15 -21.37
N ASN A 31 -9.67 -28.80 -21.92
CA ASN A 31 -8.66 -29.55 -21.17
C ASN A 31 -7.59 -28.68 -20.48
N LEU A 32 -7.50 -27.37 -20.78
CA LEU A 32 -6.50 -26.47 -20.15
C LEU A 32 -7.05 -25.76 -18.91
N GLU A 33 -8.37 -25.60 -18.81
CA GLU A 33 -9.02 -24.98 -17.63
C GLU A 33 -8.87 -25.82 -16.35
N SER A 34 -8.46 -27.08 -16.46
CA SER A 34 -8.24 -28.01 -15.34
C SER A 34 -6.80 -28.05 -14.79
N SER A 35 -5.80 -27.50 -15.50
CA SER A 35 -4.40 -27.49 -15.02
C SER A 35 -4.18 -26.38 -13.98
N ARG A 36 -3.60 -26.74 -12.83
CA ARG A 36 -3.54 -25.90 -11.62
C ARG A 36 -2.68 -24.65 -11.81
N PHE A 37 -1.60 -24.77 -12.58
CA PHE A 37 -0.61 -23.71 -12.80
C PHE A 37 -0.68 -23.11 -14.21
N SER A 38 -1.77 -23.38 -14.97
CA SER A 38 -1.90 -23.01 -16.39
C SER A 38 -2.24 -21.53 -16.65
N LYS A 39 -2.58 -20.76 -15.61
CA LYS A 39 -3.19 -19.42 -15.76
C LYS A 39 -2.16 -18.29 -15.61
N ILE A 40 -1.74 -17.74 -16.75
CA ILE A 40 -0.87 -16.55 -16.80
C ILE A 40 -1.71 -15.29 -16.97
N GLY A 41 -1.64 -14.35 -16.02
CA GLY A 41 -2.37 -13.08 -16.09
C GLY A 41 -1.45 -11.88 -16.00
N ILE A 42 -1.23 -11.20 -17.12
CA ILE A 42 -0.38 -10.01 -17.25
C ILE A 42 -1.11 -8.95 -18.07
N SER A 43 -1.11 -7.71 -17.60
CA SER A 43 -1.75 -6.59 -18.30
C SER A 43 -0.99 -5.28 -18.08
N ALA A 44 -1.17 -4.32 -18.99
CA ALA A 44 -0.75 -2.93 -18.78
C ALA A 44 -1.74 -2.14 -17.91
N THR A 45 -2.98 -2.61 -17.78
CA THR A 45 -4.03 -1.96 -16.98
C THR A 45 -3.94 -2.38 -15.52
N ASN A 46 -4.17 -1.42 -14.61
CA ASN A 46 -4.07 -1.68 -13.17
C ASN A 46 -5.30 -2.47 -12.67
N PRO A 47 -5.15 -3.77 -12.32
CA PRO A 47 -6.29 -4.60 -11.92
C PRO A 47 -6.87 -4.16 -10.57
N LEU A 48 -6.09 -3.44 -9.75
CA LEU A 48 -6.53 -2.99 -8.44
C LEU A 48 -7.59 -1.89 -8.50
N LEU A 49 -7.78 -1.24 -9.66
CA LEU A 49 -8.86 -0.28 -9.86
C LEU A 49 -10.24 -0.94 -9.75
N LEU A 50 -10.37 -2.19 -10.21
CA LEU A 50 -11.63 -2.95 -10.12
C LEU A 50 -12.05 -3.19 -8.67
N ILE A 51 -11.08 -3.36 -7.77
CA ILE A 51 -11.31 -3.63 -6.36
C ILE A 51 -11.09 -2.43 -5.45
N LYS A 52 -10.84 -1.22 -5.99
CA LYS A 52 -10.64 0.00 -5.17
C LYS A 52 -11.76 0.13 -4.12
N GLY A 53 -11.41 0.25 -2.84
CA GLY A 53 -12.36 0.34 -1.72
C GLY A 53 -12.66 -0.99 -1.00
N TYR A 54 -12.19 -2.15 -1.48
CA TYR A 54 -12.35 -3.42 -0.75
C TYR A 54 -11.71 -3.37 0.65
N LYS A 55 -10.58 -2.66 0.80
CA LYS A 55 -9.86 -2.51 2.07
C LYS A 55 -10.68 -1.85 3.18
N ASN A 56 -11.64 -1.00 2.79
CA ASN A 56 -12.50 -0.23 3.68
C ASN A 56 -13.74 -1.04 4.12
N LYS A 57 -13.89 -2.28 3.65
CA LYS A 57 -14.93 -3.17 4.16
C LYS A 57 -14.56 -3.68 5.55
N PRO A 58 -15.55 -3.85 6.45
CA PRO A 58 -15.32 -4.50 7.73
C PRO A 58 -14.83 -5.93 7.48
N LEU A 59 -13.98 -6.42 8.38
CA LEU A 59 -13.64 -7.84 8.42
C LEU A 59 -14.86 -8.58 8.97
N LEU A 60 -15.31 -9.61 8.27
CA LEU A 60 -16.54 -10.35 8.58
C LEU A 60 -16.24 -11.85 8.55
N PRO A 61 -17.03 -12.68 9.27
CA PRO A 61 -17.00 -14.14 9.13
C PRO A 61 -17.22 -14.56 7.68
N LEU A 62 -16.73 -15.75 7.31
CA LEU A 62 -16.72 -16.23 5.93
C LEU A 62 -18.11 -16.26 5.29
N GLU A 63 -19.13 -16.69 6.04
CA GLU A 63 -20.53 -16.73 5.62
C GLU A 63 -21.06 -15.34 5.26
N GLU A 64 -20.86 -14.37 6.15
CA GLU A 64 -21.33 -12.99 5.96
C GLU A 64 -20.55 -12.27 4.85
N ALA A 65 -19.30 -12.67 4.61
CA ALA A 65 -18.49 -12.17 3.51
C ALA A 65 -18.98 -12.67 2.14
N LEU A 66 -19.58 -13.87 2.07
CA LEU A 66 -20.06 -14.52 0.85
C LEU A 66 -21.59 -14.47 0.66
N LYS A 67 -22.33 -13.98 1.66
CA LYS A 67 -23.79 -13.75 1.61
C LYS A 67 -24.36 -13.18 0.30
N PRO A 68 -23.71 -12.23 -0.41
CA PRO A 68 -24.20 -11.73 -1.70
C PRO A 68 -24.34 -12.79 -2.81
N PHE A 69 -23.74 -13.97 -2.61
CA PHE A 69 -23.68 -15.09 -3.55
C PHE A 69 -24.58 -16.27 -3.17
N ASN A 70 -25.32 -16.18 -2.07
CA ASN A 70 -26.31 -17.19 -1.70
C ASN A 70 -27.34 -17.35 -2.84
N GLY A 71 -27.60 -18.59 -3.24
CA GLY A 71 -28.45 -18.91 -4.39
C GLY A 71 -27.86 -18.58 -5.78
N LYS A 72 -26.67 -17.96 -5.87
CA LYS A 72 -25.98 -17.66 -7.14
C LYS A 72 -24.80 -18.59 -7.39
N ILE A 73 -24.18 -19.08 -6.33
CA ILE A 73 -23.14 -20.11 -6.37
C ILE A 73 -23.78 -21.42 -5.88
N PRO A 74 -23.90 -22.45 -6.74
CA PRO A 74 -24.42 -23.76 -6.34
C PRO A 74 -23.63 -24.34 -5.15
N HIS A 75 -24.35 -24.90 -4.17
CA HIS A 75 -23.77 -25.55 -2.99
C HIS A 75 -22.78 -24.68 -2.19
N LEU A 76 -22.97 -23.34 -2.19
CA LEU A 76 -22.07 -22.42 -1.48
C LEU A 76 -21.95 -22.75 0.02
N ASP A 77 -23.05 -23.08 0.68
CA ASP A 77 -23.05 -23.39 2.12
C ASP A 77 -22.25 -24.66 2.42
N GLU A 78 -22.34 -25.67 1.55
CA GLU A 78 -21.54 -26.90 1.66
C GLU A 78 -20.06 -26.62 1.43
N GLN A 79 -19.72 -25.81 0.42
CA GLN A 79 -18.34 -25.38 0.17
C GLN A 79 -17.74 -24.62 1.37
N ILE A 80 -18.52 -23.74 2.01
CA ILE A 80 -18.08 -22.99 3.21
C ILE A 80 -17.88 -23.95 4.38
N LYS A 81 -18.81 -24.89 4.61
CA LYS A 81 -18.69 -25.90 5.68
C LYS A 81 -17.46 -26.79 5.47
N GLU A 82 -17.23 -27.23 4.24
CA GLU A 82 -16.05 -28.02 3.90
C GLU A 82 -14.76 -27.23 4.15
N ALA A 83 -14.70 -25.98 3.68
CA ALA A 83 -13.53 -25.13 3.88
C ALA A 83 -13.26 -24.87 5.36
N LYS A 84 -14.28 -24.65 6.18
CA LYS A 84 -14.14 -24.51 7.62
C LYS A 84 -13.70 -25.80 8.30
N SER A 85 -14.20 -26.95 7.86
CA SER A 85 -13.84 -28.23 8.46
C SER A 85 -12.42 -28.69 8.11
N LYS A 86 -11.91 -28.33 6.92
CA LYS A 86 -10.65 -28.86 6.37
C LYS A 86 -9.52 -27.84 6.33
N CYS A 87 -9.77 -26.56 6.63
CA CYS A 87 -8.71 -25.58 6.66
C CYS A 87 -7.69 -25.89 7.75
N HIS A 88 -6.48 -25.41 7.56
CA HIS A 88 -5.42 -25.55 8.55
C HIS A 88 -5.65 -24.59 9.71
N TYR A 89 -6.14 -25.15 10.82
CA TYR A 89 -6.39 -24.43 12.05
C TYR A 89 -6.21 -25.37 13.26
N PRO A 90 -5.54 -24.95 14.35
CA PRO A 90 -4.95 -23.63 14.59
C PRO A 90 -3.76 -23.34 13.66
N SER A 91 -3.61 -22.07 13.28
CA SER A 91 -2.57 -21.61 12.35
C SER A 91 -1.34 -21.12 13.10
N GLU A 92 -0.16 -21.60 12.70
CA GLU A 92 1.15 -21.10 13.17
C GLU A 92 1.42 -19.64 12.79
N HIS A 93 0.66 -19.10 11.83
CA HIS A 93 0.75 -17.72 11.36
C HIS A 93 -0.33 -16.80 11.97
N ASN A 94 -1.02 -17.25 13.02
CA ASN A 94 -2.09 -16.49 13.70
C ASN A 94 -3.28 -16.11 12.78
N LEU A 95 -3.59 -16.95 11.78
CA LEU A 95 -4.82 -16.80 11.02
C LEU A 95 -6.01 -17.15 11.90
N THR A 96 -7.10 -16.38 11.78
CA THR A 96 -8.38 -16.80 12.34
C THR A 96 -8.91 -18.00 11.55
N HIS A 97 -9.85 -18.72 12.15
CA HIS A 97 -10.51 -19.85 11.48
C HIS A 97 -11.15 -19.43 10.15
N ASP A 98 -11.83 -18.26 10.10
CA ASP A 98 -12.42 -17.72 8.87
C ASP A 98 -11.39 -17.30 7.82
N GLU A 99 -10.23 -16.76 8.24
CA GLU A 99 -9.15 -16.40 7.32
C GLU A 99 -8.51 -17.64 6.68
N SER A 100 -8.25 -18.69 7.48
CA SER A 100 -7.73 -19.96 6.98
C SER A 100 -8.73 -20.63 6.04
N ALA A 101 -10.00 -20.68 6.44
CA ALA A 101 -11.09 -21.20 5.60
C ALA A 101 -11.26 -20.41 4.29
N ALA A 102 -11.07 -19.09 4.29
CA ALA A 102 -11.14 -18.30 3.07
C ALA A 102 -10.02 -18.64 2.07
N ILE A 103 -8.79 -18.90 2.55
CA ILE A 103 -7.69 -19.34 1.67
C ILE A 103 -7.98 -20.75 1.13
N TYR A 104 -8.44 -21.65 1.99
CA TYR A 104 -8.82 -23.00 1.59
C TYR A 104 -9.92 -22.99 0.53
N LEU A 105 -11.01 -22.25 0.78
CA LEU A 105 -12.14 -22.10 -0.15
C LEU A 105 -11.71 -21.51 -1.49
N TYR A 106 -10.83 -20.51 -1.47
CA TYR A 106 -10.28 -19.91 -2.70
C TYR A 106 -9.45 -20.91 -3.50
N SER A 107 -8.90 -21.93 -2.85
CA SER A 107 -8.08 -22.95 -3.51
C SER A 107 -8.91 -24.08 -4.14
N MET A 108 -10.20 -24.19 -3.84
CA MET A 108 -11.12 -25.18 -4.41
C MET A 108 -11.42 -24.81 -5.88
N GLY A 109 -10.51 -25.14 -6.80
CA GLY A 109 -10.58 -24.71 -8.21
C GLY A 109 -11.20 -25.72 -9.17
N GLY A 110 -11.51 -26.94 -8.71
CA GLY A 110 -11.84 -28.08 -9.58
C GLY A 110 -13.23 -28.09 -10.21
N ASN A 111 -14.10 -27.13 -9.90
CA ASN A 111 -15.48 -27.06 -10.41
C ASN A 111 -15.76 -25.63 -10.94
N GLU A 112 -16.40 -25.50 -12.11
CA GLU A 112 -16.83 -24.20 -12.67
C GLU A 112 -17.69 -23.38 -11.69
N ASN A 113 -18.39 -24.06 -10.80
CA ASN A 113 -19.23 -23.46 -9.77
C ASN A 113 -18.49 -23.11 -8.48
N SER A 114 -17.17 -23.27 -8.41
CA SER A 114 -16.44 -22.91 -7.21
C SER A 114 -16.31 -21.41 -7.02
N VAL A 115 -16.13 -21.01 -5.76
CA VAL A 115 -15.85 -19.61 -5.38
C VAL A 115 -14.68 -19.03 -6.18
N TYR A 116 -13.63 -19.83 -6.38
CA TYR A 116 -12.47 -19.48 -7.21
C TYR A 116 -12.88 -19.12 -8.65
N ASN A 117 -13.54 -20.03 -9.36
CA ASN A 117 -13.86 -19.82 -10.78
C ASN A 117 -14.88 -18.69 -10.98
N ARG A 118 -15.84 -18.54 -10.06
CA ARG A 118 -16.80 -17.43 -10.07
C ARG A 118 -16.16 -16.07 -9.83
N LEU A 119 -15.19 -15.98 -8.90
CA LEU A 119 -14.41 -14.78 -8.67
C LEU A 119 -13.53 -14.46 -9.89
N GLN A 120 -12.84 -15.46 -10.45
CA GLN A 120 -12.01 -15.27 -11.65
C GLN A 120 -12.84 -14.80 -12.85
N LYS A 121 -14.03 -15.37 -13.06
CA LYS A 121 -14.95 -14.91 -14.12
C LYS A 121 -15.39 -13.46 -13.92
N SER A 122 -15.70 -13.07 -12.67
CA SER A 122 -16.02 -11.69 -12.33
C SER A 122 -14.83 -10.74 -12.57
N TRP A 123 -13.61 -11.21 -12.26
CA TRP A 123 -12.39 -10.46 -12.48
C TRP A 123 -12.10 -10.26 -13.98
N ALA A 124 -12.22 -11.33 -14.75
CA ALA A 124 -12.02 -11.35 -16.20
C ALA A 124 -13.07 -10.49 -16.95
N SER A 125 -14.27 -10.30 -16.37
CA SER A 125 -15.30 -9.43 -16.94
C SER A 125 -14.91 -7.95 -17.02
N ASN A 126 -13.87 -7.55 -16.28
CA ASN A 126 -13.41 -6.17 -16.20
C ASN A 126 -14.50 -5.19 -15.70
N SER A 127 -15.52 -5.71 -15.02
CA SER A 127 -16.65 -4.94 -14.52
C SER A 127 -16.53 -4.71 -13.02
N ARG A 128 -16.38 -3.45 -12.64
CA ARG A 128 -16.40 -3.05 -11.22
C ARG A 128 -17.73 -3.41 -10.55
N THR A 129 -18.83 -3.39 -11.29
CA THR A 129 -20.15 -3.80 -10.79
C THR A 129 -20.17 -5.29 -10.45
N GLN A 130 -19.55 -6.13 -11.29
CA GLN A 130 -19.43 -7.57 -10.99
C GLN A 130 -18.43 -7.85 -9.86
N MET A 131 -17.41 -7.00 -9.68
CA MET A 131 -16.42 -7.15 -8.61
C MET A 131 -16.87 -6.65 -7.24
N LYS A 132 -17.77 -5.66 -7.17
CA LYS A 132 -18.22 -5.04 -5.91
C LYS A 132 -18.79 -6.04 -4.88
N PRO A 133 -19.60 -7.06 -5.25
CA PRO A 133 -20.07 -8.09 -4.32
C PRO A 133 -18.94 -8.87 -3.64
N TRP A 134 -17.78 -9.01 -4.28
CA TRP A 134 -16.63 -9.76 -3.75
C TRP A 134 -15.81 -9.02 -2.71
N PHE A 135 -16.06 -7.72 -2.46
CA PHE A 135 -15.15 -6.89 -1.65
C PHE A 135 -14.99 -7.38 -0.21
N LYS A 136 -16.06 -7.91 0.40
CA LYS A 136 -16.01 -8.46 1.77
C LYS A 136 -15.17 -9.73 1.81
N TYR A 137 -15.38 -10.64 0.86
CA TYR A 137 -14.56 -11.85 0.71
C TYR A 137 -13.09 -11.54 0.42
N LEU A 138 -12.81 -10.59 -0.48
CA LEU A 138 -11.45 -10.16 -0.80
C LEU A 138 -10.76 -9.50 0.41
N LYS A 139 -11.51 -8.77 1.26
CA LYS A 139 -10.99 -8.22 2.51
C LYS A 139 -10.54 -9.35 3.44
N LEU A 140 -11.39 -10.36 3.65
CA LEU A 140 -11.07 -11.53 4.48
C LEU A 140 -9.86 -12.31 3.92
N LEU A 141 -9.91 -12.71 2.65
CA LEU A 141 -8.85 -13.45 1.97
C LEU A 141 -7.51 -12.71 2.02
N LYS A 142 -7.50 -11.41 1.70
CA LYS A 142 -6.25 -10.61 1.73
C LYS A 142 -5.71 -10.44 3.15
N THR A 143 -6.59 -10.35 4.15
CA THR A 143 -6.17 -10.21 5.54
C THR A 143 -5.45 -11.49 6.00
N GLY A 144 -6.00 -12.66 5.70
CA GLY A 144 -5.33 -13.95 5.93
C GLY A 144 -4.00 -14.08 5.18
N LEU A 145 -3.98 -13.82 3.86
CA LEU A 145 -2.76 -13.89 3.05
C LEU A 145 -1.65 -12.95 3.53
N ASN A 146 -2.00 -11.80 4.12
CA ASN A 146 -1.00 -10.84 4.63
C ASN A 146 -0.27 -11.35 5.88
N LYS A 147 -0.88 -12.24 6.67
CA LYS A 147 -0.29 -12.83 7.87
C LYS A 147 0.73 -13.93 7.54
N LEU A 148 0.62 -14.54 6.37
CA LEU A 148 1.56 -15.56 5.90
C LEU A 148 2.94 -14.97 5.60
N SER A 149 3.98 -15.77 5.77
CA SER A 149 5.37 -15.38 5.46
C SER A 149 5.55 -15.12 3.96
N ASN A 150 6.41 -14.15 3.62
CA ASN A 150 6.83 -13.96 2.22
C ASN A 150 7.86 -15.02 1.84
N VAL A 151 7.83 -15.49 0.60
CA VAL A 151 8.84 -16.40 0.04
C VAL A 151 9.79 -15.69 -0.91
N GLU A 152 11.06 -16.05 -0.86
CA GLU A 152 12.11 -15.56 -1.77
C GLU A 152 12.38 -16.51 -2.95
N VAL A 153 11.44 -17.39 -3.26
CA VAL A 153 11.56 -18.32 -4.39
C VAL A 153 10.99 -17.73 -5.68
N GLU A 154 11.40 -18.29 -6.82
CA GLU A 154 10.79 -17.98 -8.11
C GLU A 154 9.51 -18.79 -8.27
N ALA A 155 8.39 -18.08 -8.42
CA ALA A 155 7.07 -18.68 -8.54
C ALA A 155 6.71 -18.84 -10.02
N TRP A 156 6.30 -20.03 -10.44
CA TRP A 156 6.15 -20.41 -11.83
C TRP A 156 4.69 -20.65 -12.20
N GLN A 157 4.34 -20.19 -13.40
CA GLN A 157 3.11 -20.55 -14.13
C GLN A 157 3.48 -20.82 -15.59
N GLY A 158 2.61 -21.53 -16.30
CA GLY A 158 2.85 -21.87 -17.69
C GLY A 158 1.55 -21.95 -18.47
N THR A 159 1.60 -21.96 -19.79
CA THR A 159 0.46 -22.26 -20.64
C THR A 159 0.96 -22.79 -21.98
N PHE A 160 0.06 -23.32 -22.81
CA PHE A 160 0.40 -23.58 -24.21
C PHE A 160 0.75 -22.28 -24.93
N TYR A 161 1.55 -22.38 -25.98
CA TYR A 161 1.96 -21.22 -26.73
C TYR A 161 0.78 -20.37 -27.21
N ASP A 162 0.81 -19.08 -26.83
CA ASP A 162 -0.14 -18.05 -27.22
C ASP A 162 0.65 -16.85 -27.76
N LYS A 163 0.42 -16.53 -29.05
CA LYS A 163 1.10 -15.44 -29.77
C LYS A 163 0.81 -14.06 -29.16
N ASN A 164 -0.40 -13.83 -28.63
CA ASN A 164 -0.77 -12.56 -28.00
C ASN A 164 -0.09 -12.40 -26.64
N LEU A 165 0.01 -13.50 -25.89
CA LEU A 165 0.73 -13.51 -24.63
C LEU A 165 2.23 -13.27 -24.83
N GLU A 166 2.84 -13.92 -25.82
CA GLU A 166 4.24 -13.65 -26.20
C GLU A 166 4.45 -12.18 -26.55
N LYS A 167 3.58 -11.59 -27.40
CA LYS A 167 3.66 -10.16 -27.76
C LYS A 167 3.57 -9.27 -26.52
N THR A 168 2.69 -9.61 -25.58
CA THR A 168 2.53 -8.86 -24.32
C THR A 168 3.80 -8.94 -23.46
N LEU A 169 4.35 -10.14 -23.31
CA LEU A 169 5.56 -10.44 -22.53
C LEU A 169 6.83 -9.82 -23.14
N THR A 170 6.90 -9.72 -24.46
CA THR A 170 8.04 -9.14 -25.18
C THR A 170 7.96 -7.62 -25.33
N SER A 171 6.77 -7.02 -25.26
CA SER A 171 6.59 -5.57 -25.39
C SER A 171 7.34 -4.77 -24.32
N ASN A 172 7.74 -3.54 -24.62
CA ASN A 172 8.31 -2.61 -23.63
C ASN A 172 7.26 -1.94 -22.72
N SER A 173 5.98 -2.32 -22.87
CA SER A 173 4.90 -1.78 -22.05
C SER A 173 5.05 -2.23 -20.58
N LEU A 174 4.50 -1.42 -19.68
CA LEU A 174 4.40 -1.75 -18.26
C LEU A 174 3.63 -3.07 -18.11
N LYS A 175 4.18 -4.01 -17.34
CA LYS A 175 3.54 -5.29 -17.03
C LYS A 175 3.10 -5.29 -15.58
N LEU A 176 1.82 -5.54 -15.35
CA LEU A 176 1.25 -5.77 -14.04
C LEU A 176 0.82 -7.23 -13.93
N TYR A 177 1.20 -7.88 -12.83
CA TYR A 177 0.61 -9.17 -12.47
C TYR A 177 -0.88 -8.96 -12.17
N THR A 178 -1.76 -9.70 -12.83
CA THR A 178 -3.22 -9.53 -12.71
C THR A 178 -3.96 -10.77 -12.26
N CYS A 179 -3.28 -11.91 -12.29
CA CYS A 179 -3.84 -13.19 -11.91
C CYS A 179 -3.95 -13.31 -10.37
N MET A 180 -4.87 -14.13 -9.88
CA MET A 180 -4.86 -14.62 -8.50
C MET A 180 -4.83 -16.16 -8.50
N SER A 181 -4.20 -16.76 -9.50
CA SER A 181 -4.06 -18.22 -9.57
C SER A 181 -2.81 -18.67 -8.83
N PRO A 182 -2.80 -19.88 -8.25
CA PRO A 182 -1.60 -20.44 -7.64
C PRO A 182 -0.43 -20.52 -8.62
N CYS A 183 0.77 -20.42 -8.07
CA CYS A 183 2.04 -20.64 -8.75
C CYS A 183 2.76 -21.82 -8.09
N SER A 184 3.61 -22.53 -8.84
CA SER A 184 4.47 -23.57 -8.30
C SER A 184 5.87 -23.01 -8.02
N PRO A 185 6.59 -23.45 -6.96
CA PRO A 185 8.02 -23.17 -6.82
C PRO A 185 8.91 -23.92 -7.82
N SER A 186 8.35 -24.81 -8.66
CA SER A 186 9.08 -25.68 -9.57
C SER A 186 8.58 -25.54 -11.01
N VAL A 187 9.46 -25.09 -11.90
CA VAL A 187 9.19 -25.06 -13.34
C VAL A 187 8.88 -26.44 -13.90
N GLN A 188 9.49 -27.50 -13.36
CA GLN A 188 9.24 -28.87 -13.80
C GLN A 188 7.82 -29.32 -13.46
N GLN A 189 7.31 -28.95 -12.28
CA GLN A 189 5.94 -29.24 -11.90
C GLN A 189 4.95 -28.56 -12.85
N VAL A 190 5.22 -27.29 -13.22
CA VAL A 190 4.40 -26.58 -14.23
C VAL A 190 4.46 -27.26 -15.60
N LYS A 191 5.64 -27.69 -16.05
CA LYS A 191 5.80 -28.42 -17.32
C LYS A 191 4.98 -29.72 -17.34
N ASN A 192 4.94 -30.43 -16.22
CA ASN A 192 4.21 -31.69 -16.05
C ASN A 192 2.69 -31.48 -15.93
N ASP A 193 2.25 -30.41 -15.25
CA ASP A 193 0.83 -30.07 -15.03
C ASP A 193 0.12 -29.64 -16.32
N ILE A 194 0.84 -29.05 -17.28
CA ILE A 194 0.32 -28.72 -18.61
C ILE A 194 0.35 -29.97 -19.49
N HIS A 195 -0.70 -30.79 -19.37
CA HIS A 195 -0.90 -32.02 -20.12
C HIS A 195 -1.22 -31.75 -21.61
N GLY A 196 -0.37 -32.22 -22.52
CA GLY A 196 -0.51 -32.10 -23.98
C GLY A 196 0.45 -33.04 -24.71
N GLN A 197 0.45 -33.04 -26.05
CA GLN A 197 1.46 -33.77 -26.84
C GLN A 197 2.87 -33.38 -26.36
N ALA A 198 3.76 -34.34 -26.16
CA ALA A 198 5.10 -34.14 -25.58
C ALA A 198 5.91 -33.00 -26.26
N ASN A 199 5.58 -32.66 -27.50
CA ASN A 199 6.27 -31.67 -28.33
C ASN A 199 5.51 -30.35 -28.55
N SER A 200 4.41 -30.09 -27.83
CA SER A 200 3.69 -28.83 -27.98
C SER A 200 4.47 -27.67 -27.35
N LYS A 201 4.73 -26.61 -28.13
CA LYS A 201 5.37 -25.37 -27.67
C LYS A 201 4.61 -24.75 -26.49
N LYS A 202 5.31 -24.39 -25.41
CA LYS A 202 4.75 -23.77 -24.20
C LYS A 202 5.26 -22.34 -24.00
N ILE A 203 4.59 -21.58 -23.14
CA ILE A 203 5.10 -20.33 -22.55
C ILE A 203 5.18 -20.57 -21.03
N LEU A 204 6.37 -20.41 -20.46
CA LEU A 204 6.63 -20.53 -19.02
C LEU A 204 7.05 -19.17 -18.49
N VAL A 205 6.46 -18.75 -17.36
CA VAL A 205 6.75 -17.46 -16.73
C VAL A 205 7.15 -17.69 -15.28
N GLY A 206 8.38 -17.32 -14.95
CA GLY A 206 8.91 -17.26 -13.59
C GLY A 206 8.77 -15.85 -13.01
N TYR A 207 8.18 -15.74 -11.83
CA TYR A 207 8.01 -14.50 -11.09
C TYR A 207 8.94 -14.48 -9.87
N ARG A 208 9.92 -13.58 -9.87
CA ARG A 208 10.89 -13.42 -8.78
C ARG A 208 10.70 -12.08 -8.05
N SER A 209 10.99 -12.03 -6.75
CA SER A 209 10.90 -10.79 -5.94
C SER A 209 9.50 -10.13 -5.96
N VAL A 210 8.45 -10.96 -5.92
CA VAL A 210 7.04 -10.55 -6.03
C VAL A 210 6.26 -10.67 -4.71
N ASN A 211 6.93 -10.74 -3.56
CA ASN A 211 6.29 -10.95 -2.24
C ASN A 211 5.25 -12.08 -2.28
N GLY A 212 5.60 -13.21 -2.90
CA GLY A 212 4.74 -14.39 -2.93
C GLY A 212 4.49 -14.88 -1.50
N LYS A 213 3.32 -15.46 -1.26
CA LYS A 213 2.92 -16.06 0.02
C LYS A 213 2.94 -17.56 -0.13
N ASP A 214 3.60 -18.26 0.80
CA ASP A 214 3.49 -19.71 0.89
C ASP A 214 2.09 -20.06 1.41
N VAL A 215 1.29 -20.71 0.58
CA VAL A 215 -0.08 -21.12 0.94
C VAL A 215 -0.20 -22.64 1.05
N THR A 216 0.90 -23.38 1.01
CA THR A 216 0.94 -24.85 0.93
C THR A 216 0.05 -25.54 1.96
N ASN A 217 0.10 -25.11 3.22
CA ASN A 217 -0.70 -25.72 4.29
C ASN A 217 -2.16 -25.24 4.30
N TYR A 218 -2.50 -24.21 3.53
CA TYR A 218 -3.79 -23.51 3.58
C TYR A 218 -4.65 -23.78 2.36
N THR A 219 -4.20 -24.63 1.42
CA THR A 219 -4.96 -24.99 0.22
C THR A 219 -5.44 -26.45 0.26
N VAL A 220 -6.38 -26.79 -0.61
CA VAL A 220 -6.96 -28.14 -0.78
C VAL A 220 -5.93 -29.18 -1.24
N ASN A 221 -4.80 -28.72 -1.79
CA ASN A 221 -3.76 -29.57 -2.34
C ASN A 221 -2.57 -29.67 -1.39
N ASN A 222 -2.04 -30.89 -1.19
CA ASN A 222 -0.82 -31.11 -0.41
C ASN A 222 0.47 -30.80 -1.21
N GLN A 223 0.38 -29.90 -2.20
CA GLN A 223 1.51 -29.52 -3.05
C GLN A 223 1.98 -28.12 -2.68
N LYS A 224 3.28 -27.85 -2.85
CA LYS A 224 3.81 -26.51 -2.61
C LYS A 224 3.19 -25.51 -3.56
N GLU A 225 2.46 -24.54 -3.01
CA GLU A 225 1.74 -23.52 -3.77
C GLU A 225 2.12 -22.12 -3.25
N ILE A 226 2.39 -21.22 -4.19
CA ILE A 226 2.71 -19.82 -3.89
C ILE A 226 1.59 -18.96 -4.46
N MET A 227 1.07 -18.05 -3.66
CA MET A 227 0.08 -17.08 -4.10
C MET A 227 0.69 -15.69 -4.20
N ILE A 228 0.49 -15.03 -5.33
CA ILE A 228 0.91 -13.65 -5.57
C ILE A 228 -0.34 -12.77 -5.60
N TRP A 229 -0.32 -11.64 -4.91
CA TRP A 229 -1.43 -10.68 -4.98
C TRP A 229 -1.32 -9.80 -6.24
N PRO A 230 -2.41 -9.51 -6.96
CA PRO A 230 -2.39 -8.71 -8.18
C PRO A 230 -1.95 -7.27 -7.95
N GLY A 231 -1.47 -6.62 -9.02
CA GLY A 231 -1.04 -5.22 -9.05
C GLY A 231 0.48 -5.02 -8.95
N ILE A 232 1.27 -6.10 -8.95
CA ILE A 232 2.74 -6.01 -8.89
C ILE A 232 3.29 -5.59 -10.25
N LYS A 233 4.15 -4.56 -10.26
CA LYS A 233 4.92 -4.16 -11.43
C LYS A 233 6.03 -5.17 -11.69
N LEU A 234 6.00 -5.75 -12.88
CA LEU A 234 6.93 -6.76 -13.37
C LEU A 234 7.86 -6.15 -14.43
N ASN A 235 9.15 -6.43 -14.32
CA ASN A 235 10.15 -6.12 -15.34
C ASN A 235 10.77 -7.42 -15.83
N ARG A 236 11.07 -7.49 -17.12
CA ARG A 236 11.81 -8.62 -17.69
C ARG A 236 13.25 -8.57 -17.18
N SER A 237 13.74 -9.66 -16.59
CA SER A 237 15.06 -9.70 -15.95
C SER A 237 16.18 -10.31 -16.80
N LYS A 238 15.85 -11.09 -17.83
CA LYS A 238 16.79 -11.78 -18.71
C LYS A 238 16.29 -11.86 -20.15
N GLU A 239 17.20 -12.19 -21.08
CA GLU A 239 16.86 -12.62 -22.43
C GLU A 239 16.00 -13.90 -22.41
N ASN A 240 15.28 -14.16 -23.50
CA ASN A 240 14.36 -15.29 -23.56
C ASN A 240 15.18 -16.58 -23.60
N GLU A 241 14.87 -17.52 -22.71
CA GLU A 241 15.42 -18.86 -22.81
C GLU A 241 14.43 -19.73 -23.61
N HIS A 242 14.99 -20.65 -24.39
CA HIS A 242 14.23 -21.63 -25.13
C HIS A 242 14.56 -23.02 -24.58
N ASP A 243 13.56 -23.88 -24.40
CA ASP A 243 13.84 -25.29 -24.18
C ASP A 243 14.03 -26.05 -25.50
N GLU A 244 14.47 -27.30 -25.39
CA GLU A 244 14.72 -28.22 -26.52
C GLU A 244 13.49 -28.45 -27.43
N HIS A 245 12.29 -28.11 -26.95
CA HIS A 245 11.03 -28.21 -27.69
C HIS A 245 10.54 -26.85 -28.23
N GLY A 246 11.37 -25.80 -28.13
CA GLY A 246 11.06 -24.46 -28.60
C GLY A 246 10.12 -23.66 -27.69
N SER A 247 9.83 -24.12 -26.47
CA SER A 247 9.04 -23.38 -25.49
C SER A 247 9.74 -22.08 -25.09
N LEU A 248 8.96 -21.04 -24.83
CA LEU A 248 9.48 -19.73 -24.42
C LEU A 248 9.49 -19.63 -22.90
N ILE A 249 10.63 -19.28 -22.33
CA ILE A 249 10.79 -19.09 -20.89
C ILE A 249 11.05 -17.60 -20.61
N PHE A 250 10.18 -17.00 -19.81
CA PHE A 250 10.26 -15.61 -19.41
C PHE A 250 10.52 -15.50 -17.91
N HIS A 251 11.56 -14.75 -17.56
CA HIS A 251 11.84 -14.37 -16.18
C HIS A 251 11.39 -12.94 -15.93
N LEU A 252 10.40 -12.79 -15.05
CA LEU A 252 9.84 -11.52 -14.64
C LEU A 252 10.19 -11.25 -13.18
N THR A 253 10.74 -10.08 -12.92
CA THR A 253 11.06 -9.62 -11.57
C THR A 253 10.07 -8.54 -11.14
N GLY A 254 9.47 -8.74 -9.97
CA GLY A 254 8.83 -7.64 -9.27
C GLY A 254 9.86 -6.53 -9.00
N ARG A 255 9.41 -5.29 -8.80
CA ARG A 255 10.29 -4.29 -8.18
C ARG A 255 10.68 -4.80 -6.80
N LYS A 256 11.87 -5.38 -6.69
CA LYS A 256 12.61 -5.46 -5.43
C LYS A 256 12.60 -4.02 -4.90
N ARG A 257 12.10 -3.77 -3.67
CA ARG A 257 12.58 -2.57 -2.96
C ARG A 257 14.10 -2.72 -3.07
N ARG A 258 14.78 -1.77 -3.74
CA ARG A 258 16.24 -1.86 -3.93
C ARG A 258 16.80 -2.29 -2.58
N ASN A 259 17.66 -3.31 -2.53
CA ASN A 259 18.37 -3.65 -1.31
C ASN A 259 19.26 -2.44 -0.98
N VAL A 260 18.68 -1.44 -0.32
CA VAL A 260 19.40 -0.31 0.22
C VAL A 260 19.99 -0.86 1.51
N THR A 261 21.30 -1.03 1.54
CA THR A 261 22.00 -1.45 2.75
C THR A 261 21.72 -0.43 3.87
N MET A 262 21.78 -0.86 5.13
CA MET A 262 21.59 0.05 6.27
C MET A 262 22.52 1.27 6.19
N GLN A 263 23.78 1.06 5.79
CA GLN A 263 24.73 2.16 5.57
C GLN A 263 24.26 3.16 4.50
N ARG A 264 23.68 2.67 3.40
CA ARG A 264 23.16 3.55 2.35
C ARG A 264 21.88 4.27 2.79
N MET A 265 21.05 3.64 3.62
CA MET A 265 19.89 4.29 4.26
C MET A 265 20.33 5.40 5.21
N GLN A 266 21.28 5.10 6.11
CA GLN A 266 21.86 6.09 7.03
C GLN A 266 22.46 7.27 6.26
N LYS A 267 23.23 7.02 5.20
CA LYS A 267 23.76 8.08 4.35
C LYS A 267 22.67 8.87 3.62
N LEU A 268 21.60 8.21 3.19
CA LEU A 268 20.50 8.86 2.48
C LEU A 268 19.69 9.79 3.39
N TYR A 269 19.47 9.42 4.65
CA TYR A 269 18.67 10.18 5.63
C TYR A 269 19.52 10.97 6.64
N ARG A 270 20.83 11.07 6.42
CA ARG A 270 21.72 11.88 7.27
C ARG A 270 21.30 13.35 7.16
N LEU A 271 21.16 13.98 8.32
CA LEU A 271 20.97 15.42 8.48
C LEU A 271 22.29 16.05 8.97
N PRO A 272 22.48 17.36 8.74
CA PRO A 272 23.55 18.13 9.39
C PRO A 272 23.43 18.10 10.93
N GLU A 273 24.53 18.39 11.62
CA GLU A 273 24.56 18.46 13.09
C GLU A 273 24.03 19.81 13.61
N THR A 274 24.21 20.87 12.83
CA THR A 274 23.77 22.24 13.18
C THR A 274 22.77 22.77 12.17
N THR A 275 21.86 23.60 12.65
CA THR A 275 20.92 24.38 11.83
C THR A 275 21.67 25.29 10.86
N GLN A 276 21.04 25.62 9.74
CA GLN A 276 21.64 26.36 8.61
C GLN A 276 21.05 27.76 8.43
N VAL A 277 19.80 27.95 8.86
CA VAL A 277 19.09 29.23 8.82
C VAL A 277 19.64 30.13 9.94
N ALA A 278 20.21 31.28 9.57
CA ALA A 278 20.69 32.26 10.52
C ALA A 278 19.55 32.75 11.42
N GLY A 279 19.81 32.84 12.73
CA GLY A 279 18.80 33.26 13.70
C GLY A 279 17.79 32.18 14.10
N PHE A 280 17.88 30.96 13.57
CA PHE A 280 17.03 29.86 13.98
C PHE A 280 17.36 29.40 15.41
N ARG A 281 16.36 29.43 16.30
CA ARG A 281 16.51 29.06 17.71
C ARG A 281 15.18 28.63 18.34
N GLU A 282 15.23 28.05 19.53
CA GLU A 282 14.03 27.78 20.33
C GLU A 282 13.24 29.07 20.62
N MET A 283 11.91 28.95 20.59
CA MET A 283 10.99 30.02 20.94
C MET A 283 10.98 30.25 22.46
N ARG A 284 11.16 31.50 22.88
CA ARG A 284 11.11 31.96 24.27
C ARG A 284 9.75 32.58 24.55
N ASP A 285 9.39 32.71 25.82
CA ASP A 285 8.11 33.32 26.23
C ASP A 285 7.95 34.77 25.69
N ALA A 286 9.04 35.54 25.61
CA ALA A 286 9.02 36.90 25.06
C ALA A 286 8.72 36.96 23.54
N ASP A 287 8.92 35.87 22.80
CA ASP A 287 8.71 35.82 21.36
C ASP A 287 7.24 35.53 20.99
N MET A 288 6.46 35.00 21.94
CA MET A 288 5.08 34.51 21.72
C MET A 288 4.18 35.52 21.03
N PRO A 289 4.15 36.82 21.43
CA PRO A 289 3.25 37.78 20.79
C PRO A 289 3.59 38.02 19.32
N GLN A 290 4.88 38.01 18.95
CA GLN A 290 5.32 38.19 17.56
C GLN A 290 5.03 36.92 16.75
N ALA A 291 5.37 35.74 17.28
CA ALA A 291 5.13 34.46 16.63
C ALA A 291 3.62 34.22 16.38
N TRP A 292 2.78 34.54 17.36
CA TRP A 292 1.31 34.50 17.25
C TRP A 292 0.81 35.40 16.13
N LYS A 293 1.30 36.65 16.05
CA LYS A 293 0.89 37.62 15.03
C LYS A 293 1.21 37.11 13.62
N ILE A 294 2.41 36.57 13.42
CA ILE A 294 2.87 36.04 12.13
C ILE A 294 2.07 34.78 11.76
N LEU A 295 1.84 33.88 12.71
CA LEU A 295 1.03 32.68 12.47
C LEU A 295 -0.41 33.04 12.11
N THR A 296 -1.03 33.94 12.88
CA THR A 296 -2.42 34.35 12.64
C THR A 296 -2.57 34.97 11.25
N GLN A 297 -1.62 35.83 10.85
CA GLN A 297 -1.59 36.40 9.49
C GLN A 297 -1.32 35.34 8.42
N TYR A 298 -0.52 34.31 8.70
CA TYR A 298 -0.27 33.22 7.76
C TYR A 298 -1.52 32.36 7.55
N LEU A 299 -2.25 32.07 8.63
CA LEU A 299 -3.44 31.21 8.63
C LEU A 299 -4.62 31.80 7.84
N THR A 300 -4.69 33.13 7.67
CA THR A 300 -5.74 33.76 6.85
C THR A 300 -5.69 33.41 5.37
N LYS A 301 -4.61 32.75 4.91
CA LYS A 301 -4.45 32.31 3.51
C LYS A 301 -5.26 31.05 3.17
N PHE A 302 -5.80 30.37 4.16
CA PHE A 302 -6.47 29.08 4.02
C PHE A 302 -7.98 29.19 4.23
N ASP A 303 -8.75 28.34 3.54
CA ASP A 303 -10.22 28.35 3.61
C ASP A 303 -10.74 27.81 4.95
N LEU A 304 -10.03 26.84 5.53
CA LEU A 304 -10.35 26.23 6.82
C LEU A 304 -9.14 26.31 7.74
N ALA A 305 -9.16 27.27 8.65
CA ALA A 305 -8.10 27.50 9.63
C ALA A 305 -8.70 27.87 10.99
N PRO A 306 -8.02 27.52 12.10
CA PRO A 306 -8.37 28.05 13.41
C PRO A 306 -7.99 29.53 13.51
N VAL A 307 -8.77 30.28 14.29
CA VAL A 307 -8.43 31.64 14.71
C VAL A 307 -8.02 31.55 16.17
N PHE A 308 -6.74 31.78 16.46
CA PHE A 308 -6.20 31.69 17.80
C PHE A 308 -6.16 33.05 18.48
N SER A 309 -6.62 33.10 19.72
CA SER A 309 -6.18 34.11 20.69
C SER A 309 -4.71 33.90 21.07
N LEU A 310 -4.08 34.92 21.68
CA LEU A 310 -2.72 34.78 22.20
C LEU A 310 -2.64 33.68 23.26
N ASP A 311 -3.62 33.60 24.16
CA ASP A 311 -3.67 32.58 25.22
C ASP A 311 -3.77 31.16 24.64
N GLU A 312 -4.56 30.94 23.59
CA GLU A 312 -4.64 29.64 22.90
C GLU A 312 -3.33 29.30 22.19
N PHE A 313 -2.69 30.27 21.55
CA PHE A 313 -1.38 30.07 20.93
C PHE A 313 -0.31 29.71 21.96
N GLU A 314 -0.25 30.43 23.08
CA GLU A 314 0.65 30.09 24.19
C GLU A 314 0.33 28.71 24.74
N TYR A 315 -0.95 28.35 24.88
CA TYR A 315 -1.34 27.02 25.33
C TYR A 315 -0.85 25.94 24.36
N LEU A 316 -0.93 26.14 23.05
CA LEU A 316 -0.65 25.10 22.05
C LEU A 316 0.82 25.03 21.64
N CYS A 317 1.52 26.16 21.57
CA CYS A 317 2.84 26.27 20.95
C CYS A 317 3.97 26.53 21.96
N LYS A 318 3.66 26.79 23.23
CA LYS A 318 4.70 26.97 24.26
C LYS A 318 5.50 25.69 24.45
N ASN A 319 6.83 25.83 24.33
CA ASN A 319 7.78 24.74 24.54
C ASN A 319 7.50 24.01 25.86
N ARG A 320 7.15 22.73 25.75
CA ARG A 320 6.92 21.83 26.87
C ARG A 320 7.59 20.50 26.57
N SER A 321 8.50 20.11 27.46
CA SER A 321 9.23 18.85 27.35
C SER A 321 8.26 17.69 27.14
N SER A 322 8.57 16.81 26.19
CA SER A 322 7.78 15.64 25.83
C SER A 322 6.36 15.92 25.27
N ILE A 323 6.02 17.18 24.97
CA ILE A 323 4.68 17.56 24.47
C ILE A 323 4.79 18.32 23.15
N VAL A 324 5.47 19.46 23.14
CA VAL A 324 5.58 20.33 21.97
C VAL A 324 6.91 21.07 21.97
N SER A 325 7.50 21.18 20.79
CA SER A 325 8.72 21.93 20.52
C SER A 325 8.45 22.96 19.43
N ALA A 326 8.90 24.19 19.65
CA ALA A 326 8.65 25.34 18.82
C ALA A 326 9.88 26.24 18.72
N PHE A 327 10.09 26.75 17.51
CA PHE A 327 11.27 27.47 17.08
C PHE A 327 10.87 28.71 16.29
N VAL A 328 11.75 29.70 16.34
CA VAL A 328 11.61 30.97 15.64
C VAL A 328 12.88 31.30 14.88
N VAL A 329 12.75 32.15 13.86
CA VAL A 329 13.88 32.80 13.21
C VAL A 329 13.89 34.26 13.63
N GLU A 330 14.97 34.68 14.29
CA GLU A 330 15.21 36.06 14.71
C GLU A 330 16.12 36.76 13.70
N SER A 331 15.69 37.90 13.17
CA SER A 331 16.51 38.73 12.29
C SER A 331 17.61 39.47 13.05
N ASP A 332 18.58 40.03 12.32
CA ASP A 332 19.66 40.85 12.90
C ASP A 332 19.15 42.08 13.69
N GLN A 333 17.90 42.47 13.48
CA GLN A 333 17.22 43.58 14.17
C GLN A 333 16.46 43.14 15.43
N GLY A 334 16.47 41.84 15.77
CA GLY A 334 15.73 41.28 16.90
C GLY A 334 14.25 41.01 16.63
N GLU A 335 13.79 41.19 15.39
CA GLU A 335 12.41 40.86 15.00
C GLU A 335 12.27 39.38 14.66
N ILE A 336 11.18 38.75 15.12
CA ILE A 336 10.83 37.39 14.72
C ILE A 336 10.24 37.42 13.32
N THR A 337 10.79 36.62 12.40
CA THR A 337 10.36 36.61 10.99
C THR A 337 9.60 35.35 10.61
N ASP A 338 9.94 34.23 11.24
CA ASP A 338 9.39 32.91 10.93
C ASP A 338 9.16 32.11 12.22
N PHE A 339 8.20 31.20 12.17
CA PHE A 339 7.81 30.32 13.29
C PHE A 339 7.58 28.89 12.78
N ILE A 340 7.97 27.87 13.54
CA ILE A 340 7.68 26.46 13.25
C ILE A 340 7.60 25.64 14.53
N SER A 341 6.71 24.64 14.57
CA SER A 341 6.52 23.76 15.71
C SER A 341 6.21 22.31 15.32
N TYR A 342 6.44 21.39 16.25
CA TYR A 342 6.02 20.00 16.19
C TYR A 342 5.61 19.48 17.57
N TYR A 343 4.64 18.56 17.61
CA TYR A 343 4.23 17.88 18.85
C TYR A 343 4.78 16.46 18.90
N HIS A 344 4.89 15.95 20.12
CA HIS A 344 5.52 14.67 20.44
C HIS A 344 4.43 13.62 20.59
N LEU A 345 4.52 12.50 19.88
CA LEU A 345 3.55 11.42 19.96
C LEU A 345 4.25 10.06 19.86
N PRO A 346 4.90 9.60 20.94
CA PRO A 346 5.58 8.32 20.95
C PRO A 346 4.57 7.17 20.78
N SER A 347 4.97 6.13 20.03
CA SER A 347 4.16 4.94 19.80
C SER A 347 4.81 3.70 20.41
N THR A 348 4.01 2.82 21.02
CA THR A 348 4.50 1.53 21.52
C THR A 348 4.79 0.58 20.36
N ILE A 349 5.98 -0.01 20.36
CA ILE A 349 6.38 -1.05 19.40
C ILE A 349 5.96 -2.41 19.95
N ILE A 350 5.11 -3.12 19.19
CA ILE A 350 4.58 -4.42 19.59
C ILE A 350 5.51 -5.53 19.07
N ASN A 351 5.89 -6.47 19.96
CA ASN A 351 6.64 -7.69 19.63
C ASN A 351 8.03 -7.49 19.00
N HIS A 352 8.73 -6.40 19.32
CA HIS A 352 10.14 -6.24 18.91
C HIS A 352 11.08 -6.58 20.09
N PRO A 353 12.13 -7.41 19.89
CA PRO A 353 12.97 -7.89 20.99
C PRO A 353 13.80 -6.79 21.66
N GLU A 354 14.20 -5.77 20.91
CA GLU A 354 15.12 -4.71 21.36
C GLU A 354 14.45 -3.34 21.65
N TYR A 355 13.57 -2.85 20.76
CA TYR A 355 12.96 -1.53 20.85
C TYR A 355 11.50 -1.60 21.32
N LYS A 356 11.15 -0.79 22.33
CA LYS A 356 9.79 -0.77 22.91
C LYS A 356 8.97 0.46 22.51
N THR A 357 9.63 1.53 22.14
CA THR A 357 9.02 2.82 21.84
C THR A 357 9.60 3.34 20.54
N LEU A 358 8.73 3.87 19.69
CA LEU A 358 9.07 4.68 18.53
C LEU A 358 8.84 6.14 18.91
N ASN A 359 9.91 6.93 19.00
CA ASN A 359 9.84 8.35 19.29
C ASN A 359 9.47 9.10 18.01
N ALA A 360 8.17 9.27 17.78
CA ALA A 360 7.65 10.02 16.66
C ALA A 360 7.27 11.45 17.06
N CYS A 361 7.55 12.39 16.17
CA CYS A 361 7.02 13.74 16.25
C CYS A 361 6.19 14.07 15.00
N TYR A 362 5.29 15.02 15.14
CA TYR A 362 4.34 15.42 14.11
C TYR A 362 4.41 16.92 13.93
N MET A 363 4.62 17.33 12.68
CA MET A 363 4.61 18.73 12.27
C MET A 363 3.30 19.38 12.70
N TYR A 364 3.41 20.49 13.40
CA TYR A 364 2.28 21.27 13.89
C TYR A 364 2.19 22.55 13.06
N TYR A 365 2.05 23.71 13.69
CA TYR A 365 1.91 24.98 12.98
C TYR A 365 3.26 25.59 12.60
N TYR A 366 3.25 26.33 11.49
CA TYR A 366 4.38 27.14 11.05
C TYR A 366 3.89 28.37 10.29
N ALA A 367 4.75 29.37 10.19
CA ALA A 367 4.58 30.52 9.32
C ALA A 367 5.96 30.96 8.82
N ALA A 368 6.16 30.87 7.50
CA ALA A 368 7.38 31.27 6.82
C ALA A 368 7.12 32.54 6.02
N SER A 369 7.84 33.61 6.35
CA SER A 369 7.74 34.93 5.72
C SER A 369 8.99 35.29 4.93
N ARG A 370 10.18 35.08 5.49
CA ARG A 370 11.47 35.43 4.85
C ARG A 370 12.25 34.19 4.43
N THR A 371 12.25 33.17 5.28
CA THR A 371 12.99 31.93 5.02
C THR A 371 12.22 31.04 4.04
N PRO A 372 12.85 30.46 3.00
CA PRO A 372 12.20 29.45 2.17
C PRO A 372 11.66 28.29 3.03
N LEU A 373 10.41 27.88 2.82
CA LEU A 373 9.75 26.88 3.68
C LEU A 373 10.55 25.57 3.76
N THR A 374 11.18 25.17 2.67
CA THR A 374 12.02 23.96 2.64
C THR A 374 13.19 24.05 3.62
N ASP A 375 13.81 25.23 3.78
CA ASP A 375 14.98 25.42 4.64
C ASP A 375 14.55 25.52 6.12
N LEU A 376 13.44 26.21 6.40
CA LEU A 376 12.84 26.27 7.73
C LEU A 376 12.47 24.88 8.27
N VAL A 377 11.86 24.05 7.42
CA VAL A 377 11.50 22.68 7.80
C VAL A 377 12.75 21.80 7.92
N ASN A 378 13.77 22.00 7.08
CA ASN A 378 15.03 21.26 7.21
C ASN A 378 15.69 21.48 8.57
N ASP A 379 15.74 22.72 9.05
CA ASP A 379 16.31 23.03 10.37
C ASP A 379 15.46 22.50 11.53
N CYS A 380 14.14 22.49 11.36
CA CYS A 380 13.24 21.80 12.28
C CYS A 380 13.51 20.28 12.35
N LEU A 381 13.80 19.64 11.20
CA LEU A 381 14.20 18.22 11.16
C LEU A 381 15.54 17.99 11.88
N ILE A 382 16.51 18.90 11.73
CA ILE A 382 17.80 18.83 12.43
C ILE A 382 17.57 18.85 13.94
N GLN A 383 16.74 19.79 14.44
CA GLN A 383 16.45 19.86 15.88
C GLN A 383 15.70 18.64 16.40
N ALA A 384 14.72 18.12 15.65
CA ALA A 384 14.04 16.89 16.03
C ALA A 384 15.00 15.69 16.09
N HIS A 385 15.90 15.57 15.11
CA HIS A 385 16.92 14.52 15.12
C HIS A 385 17.87 14.65 16.32
N ASN A 386 18.36 15.85 16.60
CA ASN A 386 19.25 16.13 17.72
C ASN A 386 18.57 15.89 19.08
N SER A 387 17.24 16.02 19.13
CA SER A 387 16.42 15.71 20.30
C SER A 387 16.07 14.21 20.44
N GLY A 388 16.58 13.35 19.55
CA GLY A 388 16.41 11.90 19.64
C GLY A 388 15.12 11.35 19.04
N PHE A 389 14.47 12.09 18.12
CA PHE A 389 13.31 11.57 17.39
C PHE A 389 13.72 10.59 16.28
N ASP A 390 12.97 9.49 16.19
CA ASP A 390 13.19 8.42 15.21
C ASP A 390 12.56 8.77 13.86
N VAL A 391 11.39 9.42 13.89
CA VAL A 391 10.61 9.77 12.69
C VAL A 391 9.89 11.12 12.86
N PHE A 392 9.89 11.91 11.78
CA PHE A 392 9.14 13.16 11.67
C PHE A 392 7.98 12.98 10.69
N ASN A 393 6.76 13.16 11.20
CA ASN A 393 5.52 13.01 10.44
C ASN A 393 4.98 14.37 10.00
N ALA A 394 4.44 14.45 8.79
CA ALA A 394 3.71 15.62 8.31
C ALA A 394 2.46 15.18 7.53
N LEU A 395 1.47 16.05 7.43
CA LEU A 395 0.32 15.86 6.54
C LEU A 395 0.58 16.58 5.20
N ASP A 396 -0.09 16.20 4.13
CA ASP A 396 -0.07 16.92 2.84
C ASP A 396 -1.08 18.08 2.77
N ILE A 397 -1.28 18.77 3.89
CA ILE A 397 -2.10 19.98 4.03
C ILE A 397 -1.24 21.25 3.99
N MET A 398 -1.87 22.42 3.97
CA MET A 398 -1.17 23.71 3.83
C MET A 398 -0.19 23.70 2.64
N ASN A 399 1.00 24.30 2.79
CA ASN A 399 2.01 24.33 1.74
C ASN A 399 3.01 23.16 1.85
N ASN A 400 2.67 22.08 2.57
CA ASN A 400 3.65 21.05 2.89
C ASN A 400 4.23 20.34 1.66
N LYS A 401 3.45 20.22 0.57
CA LYS A 401 3.90 19.63 -0.70
C LYS A 401 5.17 20.27 -1.28
N GLU A 402 5.46 21.51 -0.92
CA GLU A 402 6.66 22.22 -1.38
C GLU A 402 7.96 21.53 -0.91
N PHE A 403 7.98 21.00 0.32
CA PHE A 403 9.18 20.43 0.94
C PHE A 403 9.16 18.90 0.99
N LEU A 404 7.99 18.25 1.04
CA LEU A 404 7.88 16.80 1.30
C LEU A 404 8.84 15.96 0.45
N LYS A 405 8.81 16.13 -0.88
CA LYS A 405 9.67 15.37 -1.79
C LYS A 405 11.15 15.77 -1.66
N LYS A 406 11.44 17.07 -1.47
CA LYS A 406 12.79 17.61 -1.38
C LYS A 406 13.50 17.11 -0.11
N LEU A 407 12.78 17.06 1.00
CA LEU A 407 13.23 16.59 2.31
C LEU A 407 12.97 15.09 2.54
N LYS A 408 12.75 14.33 1.45
CA LYS A 408 12.70 12.85 1.45
C LYS A 408 11.59 12.26 2.31
N PHE A 409 10.48 12.97 2.52
CA PHE A 409 9.27 12.38 3.10
C PHE A 409 8.72 11.30 2.17
N GLY A 410 8.37 10.15 2.75
CA GLY A 410 7.71 9.06 2.07
C GLY A 410 6.22 9.01 2.38
N ASP A 411 5.40 8.63 1.40
CA ASP A 411 3.97 8.37 1.61
C ASP A 411 3.77 7.29 2.69
N GLY A 412 3.03 7.63 3.74
CA GLY A 412 2.47 6.68 4.70
C GLY A 412 1.33 5.87 4.08
N ASP A 413 0.84 4.88 4.83
CA ASP A 413 -0.31 4.04 4.45
C ASP A 413 -1.65 4.58 4.99
N GLY A 414 -1.61 5.47 5.97
CA GLY A 414 -2.76 6.18 6.55
C GLY A 414 -3.29 7.33 5.69
N ASN A 415 -4.61 7.54 5.74
CA ASN A 415 -5.24 8.75 5.20
C ASN A 415 -6.04 9.43 6.32
N LEU A 416 -5.85 10.73 6.52
CA LEU A 416 -6.66 11.54 7.42
C LEU A 416 -7.79 12.17 6.62
N GLN A 417 -9.00 12.22 7.17
CA GLN A 417 -10.18 12.77 6.51
C GLN A 417 -10.79 13.84 7.40
N TYR A 418 -11.11 14.99 6.84
CA TYR A 418 -11.73 16.11 7.55
C TYR A 418 -13.24 16.08 7.37
N TYR A 419 -13.97 16.21 8.48
CA TYR A 419 -15.43 16.30 8.50
C TYR A 419 -15.84 17.49 9.35
N VAL A 420 -16.86 18.21 8.90
CA VAL A 420 -17.51 19.27 9.67
C VAL A 420 -18.92 18.82 10.04
N TYR A 421 -19.32 19.05 11.29
CA TYR A 421 -20.65 18.72 11.78
C TYR A 421 -21.56 19.94 11.69
N ASN A 422 -22.79 19.74 11.21
CA ASN A 422 -23.80 20.79 11.07
C ASN A 422 -23.35 22.02 10.26
N TRP A 423 -22.43 21.83 9.31
CA TRP A 423 -21.92 22.89 8.45
C TRP A 423 -21.86 22.41 7.00
N LYS A 424 -22.48 23.17 6.08
CA LYS A 424 -22.45 22.87 4.64
C LYS A 424 -21.35 23.70 3.99
N CYS A 425 -20.37 23.05 3.39
CA CYS A 425 -19.29 23.72 2.66
C CYS A 425 -18.97 23.01 1.34
N PRO A 426 -18.32 23.71 0.38
CA PRO A 426 -17.70 23.08 -0.77
C PRO A 426 -16.60 22.09 -0.38
N LEU A 427 -16.18 21.28 -1.36
CA LEU A 427 -15.01 20.42 -1.21
C LEU A 427 -13.74 21.29 -1.18
N MET A 428 -12.91 21.12 -0.16
CA MET A 428 -11.64 21.84 -0.04
C MET A 428 -10.47 20.92 -0.42
N PRO A 429 -9.53 21.39 -1.26
CA PRO A 429 -8.28 20.68 -1.48
C PRO A 429 -7.43 20.72 -0.19
N PRO A 430 -6.57 19.72 0.06
CA PRO A 430 -5.72 19.68 1.27
C PRO A 430 -4.87 20.93 1.48
N GLU A 431 -4.40 21.55 0.39
CA GLU A 431 -3.61 22.79 0.43
C GLU A 431 -4.37 23.98 1.03
N ASN A 432 -5.71 23.96 1.05
CA ASN A 432 -6.55 25.02 1.61
C ASN A 432 -6.98 24.74 3.06
N ILE A 433 -6.46 23.66 3.68
CA ILE A 433 -6.77 23.27 5.05
C ILE A 433 -5.56 23.54 5.94
N ALA A 434 -5.77 24.30 7.01
CA ALA A 434 -4.78 24.60 8.06
C ALA A 434 -5.27 24.21 9.46
N VAL A 435 -6.14 23.19 9.54
CA VAL A 435 -6.54 22.58 10.82
C VAL A 435 -5.70 21.34 11.03
N ILE A 436 -4.96 21.27 12.14
CA ILE A 436 -4.19 20.09 12.53
C ILE A 436 -4.92 19.42 13.69
N LEU A 437 -5.34 18.18 13.48
CA LEU A 437 -5.98 17.35 14.50
C LEU A 437 -4.89 16.49 15.16
N GLN A 438 -4.89 16.47 16.50
CA GLN A 438 -4.00 15.63 17.32
C GLN A 438 -4.59 14.23 17.51
#